data_AF-A0A0A6PB07-F1
#
_entry.id   AF-A0A0A6PB07-F1
#
_cell.length_a   1.000
_cell.length_b   1.000
_cell.length_c   1.000
_cell.angle_alpha   90.00
_cell.angle_beta   90.00
_cell.angle_gamma   90.00
#
_symmetry.space_group_name_H-M   'P 1'
#
loop_
_entity.id
_entity.type
_entity.pdbx_description
1 polymer ?
#
loop_
_entity_poly.entity_id
_entity_poly.type
_entity_poly.pdbx_seq_one_letter_code
_entity_poly.pdbx_strand_id
1 'polypeptide(L)'
;MSEILEKTTLRWESVEEFLSVPHTESEYDKAIRLLNQLIDVVGEDEKHPLAGLMETLGALIEIYENKHYPIPEVSGIEILTYLMEEHDLKSSDLYEIGTEHEVLDILNGKRDLTIHQIYALSNRFHVTPKIFLQQ
;
A
#
# COMPACT_ATOMS: atom_id res chain seq x y z
N MET A 1 34.99 18.67 -15.66
CA MET A 1 33.86 18.11 -14.88
C MET A 1 32.97 19.29 -14.48
N SER A 2 31.66 19.13 -14.31
CA SER A 2 30.85 20.25 -13.83
C SER A 2 31.15 20.53 -12.36
N GLU A 3 31.10 21.78 -11.93
CA GLU A 3 31.38 22.20 -10.54
C GLU A 3 30.52 21.42 -9.52
N ILE A 4 29.27 21.11 -9.89
CA ILE A 4 28.37 20.33 -9.06
C ILE A 4 28.84 18.87 -8.91
N LEU A 5 29.35 18.24 -9.96
CA LEU A 5 29.85 16.86 -9.87
C LEU A 5 31.10 16.76 -8.99
N GLU A 6 31.99 17.77 -9.03
CA GLU A 6 33.14 17.83 -8.12
C GLU A 6 32.70 17.96 -6.66
N LYS A 7 31.79 18.88 -6.36
CA LYS A 7 31.23 19.08 -5.02
C LYS A 7 30.50 17.84 -4.50
N THR A 8 29.71 17.19 -5.35
CA THR A 8 28.97 15.97 -4.98
C THR A 8 29.93 14.81 -4.72
N THR A 9 30.90 14.57 -5.60
CA THR A 9 31.86 13.46 -5.45
C THR A 9 32.62 13.54 -4.13
N LEU A 10 32.99 14.76 -3.69
CA LEU A 10 33.67 15.01 -2.41
C LEU A 10 32.84 14.68 -1.16
N ARG A 11 31.54 14.44 -1.30
CA ARG A 11 30.61 14.14 -0.20
C ARG A 11 29.87 12.81 -0.40
N TRP A 12 29.95 12.24 -1.59
CA TRP A 12 29.19 11.07 -2.01
C TRP A 12 29.49 9.83 -1.16
N GLU A 13 30.76 9.54 -0.87
CA GLU A 13 31.16 8.37 -0.04
C GLU A 13 30.46 8.33 1.32
N SER A 14 30.08 9.49 1.89
CA SER A 14 29.41 9.56 3.19
C SER A 14 27.92 9.27 3.14
N VAL A 15 27.31 9.27 1.96
CA VAL A 15 25.85 9.20 1.76
C VAL A 15 25.41 8.15 0.74
N GLU A 16 26.34 7.59 -0.04
CA GLU A 16 26.05 6.69 -1.15
C GLU A 16 25.31 5.42 -0.72
N GLU A 17 25.55 4.96 0.51
CA GLU A 17 24.88 3.81 1.11
C GLU A 17 23.37 3.99 1.20
N PHE A 18 22.88 5.24 1.33
CA PHE A 18 21.47 5.55 1.54
C PHE A 18 20.80 6.24 0.35
N LEU A 19 21.58 6.70 -0.63
CA LEU A 19 21.07 7.43 -1.80
C LEU A 19 20.98 6.54 -3.05
N SER A 20 20.59 5.28 -2.85
CA SER A 20 20.24 4.33 -3.90
C SER A 20 19.16 3.38 -3.43
N VAL A 21 18.46 2.71 -4.36
CA VAL A 21 17.47 1.69 -4.02
C VAL A 21 18.19 0.57 -3.27
N PRO A 22 17.72 0.15 -2.09
CA PRO A 22 18.29 -1.01 -1.41
C PRO A 22 18.28 -2.25 -2.31
N HIS A 23 19.31 -3.08 -2.26
CA HIS A 23 19.40 -4.32 -3.02
C HIS A 23 19.38 -5.56 -2.12
N THR A 24 19.56 -5.37 -0.82
CA THR A 24 19.51 -6.44 0.20
C THR A 24 18.61 -6.04 1.37
N GLU A 25 18.12 -7.02 2.11
CA GLU A 25 17.31 -6.79 3.31
C GLU A 25 18.09 -5.98 4.37
N SER A 26 19.41 -6.22 4.49
CA SER A 26 20.24 -5.44 5.41
C SER A 26 20.38 -3.97 5.00
N GLU A 27 20.42 -3.66 3.70
CA GLU A 27 20.43 -2.27 3.22
C GLU A 27 19.08 -1.61 3.44
N TYR A 28 17.99 -2.34 3.18
CA TYR A 28 16.62 -1.89 3.44
C TYR A 28 16.42 -1.55 4.93
N ASP A 29 16.82 -2.44 5.83
CA ASP A 29 16.75 -2.21 7.29
C ASP A 29 17.52 -0.96 7.73
N LYS A 30 18.67 -0.70 7.12
CA LYS A 30 19.45 0.51 7.39
C LYS A 30 18.74 1.76 6.87
N ALA A 31 18.16 1.70 5.68
CA ALA A 31 17.38 2.79 5.10
C ALA A 31 16.15 3.11 5.97
N ILE A 32 15.41 2.11 6.44
CA ILE A 32 14.27 2.27 7.37
C ILE A 32 14.71 2.95 8.67
N ARG A 33 15.82 2.52 9.27
CA ARG A 33 16.35 3.16 10.48
C ARG A 33 16.69 4.63 10.25
N LEU A 34 17.29 4.97 9.12
CA LEU A 34 17.60 6.36 8.79
C LEU A 34 16.33 7.17 8.52
N LEU A 35 15.34 6.61 7.82
CA LEU A 35 14.06 7.27 7.58
C LEU A 35 13.35 7.60 8.90
N ASN A 36 13.34 6.68 9.86
CA ASN A 36 12.76 6.93 11.18
C ASN A 36 13.47 8.08 11.91
N GLN A 37 14.81 8.14 11.84
CA GLN A 37 15.56 9.28 12.39
C GLN A 37 15.23 10.60 11.68
N LEU A 38 15.02 10.57 10.36
CA LEU A 38 14.61 11.75 9.61
C LEU A 38 13.21 12.20 10.01
N ILE A 39 12.27 11.28 10.23
CA ILE A 39 10.92 11.60 10.73
C ILE A 39 11.01 12.28 12.10
N ASP A 40 11.83 11.76 13.01
CA ASP A 40 12.03 12.36 14.34
C ASP A 40 12.65 13.77 14.28
N VAL A 41 13.55 14.02 13.31
CA VAL A 41 14.25 15.31 13.14
C VAL A 41 13.42 16.34 12.38
N VAL A 42 12.76 15.93 11.29
CA VAL A 42 11.93 16.81 10.44
C VAL A 42 10.62 17.13 11.15
N GLY A 43 10.01 16.14 11.81
CA GLY A 43 8.73 16.28 12.49
C GLY A 43 7.65 16.83 11.56
N GLU A 44 6.94 17.86 12.02
CA GLU A 44 5.87 18.54 11.26
C GLU A 44 6.38 19.71 10.40
N ASP A 45 7.70 19.99 10.38
CA ASP A 45 8.27 21.09 9.59
C ASP A 45 8.56 20.64 8.15
N GLU A 46 7.55 20.78 7.28
CA GLU A 46 7.68 20.49 5.85
C GLU A 46 8.77 21.32 5.13
N LYS A 47 9.24 22.43 5.73
CA LYS A 47 10.30 23.28 5.15
C LYS A 47 11.69 22.94 5.70
N HIS A 48 11.79 21.91 6.53
CA HIS A 48 13.06 21.50 7.11
C HIS A 48 14.08 21.17 6.00
N PRO A 49 15.37 21.56 6.13
CA PRO A 49 16.39 21.31 5.09
C PRO A 49 16.56 19.83 4.71
N LEU A 50 16.17 18.91 5.59
CA LEU A 50 16.22 17.46 5.37
C LEU A 50 14.90 16.87 4.86
N ALA A 51 13.83 17.65 4.69
CA ALA A 51 12.54 17.14 4.20
C ALA A 51 12.67 16.47 2.82
N GLY A 52 13.45 17.07 1.90
CA GLY A 52 13.72 16.47 0.59
C GLY A 52 14.53 15.17 0.66
N LEU A 53 15.39 15.01 1.68
CA LEU A 53 16.09 13.75 1.91
C LEU A 53 15.14 12.66 2.44
N MET A 54 14.23 13.02 3.35
CA MET A 54 13.19 12.13 3.87
C MET A 54 12.27 11.62 2.74
N GLU A 55 11.81 12.53 1.88
CA GLU A 55 11.02 12.20 0.69
C GLU A 55 11.78 11.26 -0.25
N THR A 56 13.04 11.61 -0.59
CA THR A 56 13.87 10.81 -1.48
C THR A 56 14.09 9.40 -0.93
N LEU A 57 14.44 9.27 0.35
CA LEU A 57 14.71 7.98 0.98
C LEU A 57 13.43 7.12 1.04
N GLY A 58 12.27 7.73 1.33
CA GLY A 58 10.98 7.06 1.30
C GLY A 58 10.67 6.45 -0.08
N ALA A 59 10.90 7.20 -1.16
CA ALA A 59 10.70 6.70 -2.52
C ALA A 59 11.65 5.54 -2.88
N LEU A 60 12.90 5.57 -2.42
CA LEU A 60 13.86 4.47 -2.64
C LEU A 60 13.46 3.19 -1.89
N ILE A 61 12.96 3.33 -0.67
CA ILE A 61 12.41 2.24 0.15
C ILE A 61 11.18 1.64 -0.53
N GLU A 62 10.24 2.47 -0.99
CA GLU A 62 9.03 2.02 -1.69
C GLU A 62 9.35 1.16 -2.92
N ILE A 63 10.38 1.52 -3.71
CA ILE A 63 10.82 0.70 -4.86
C ILE A 63 11.27 -0.70 -4.42
N TYR A 64 12.00 -0.79 -3.30
CA TYR A 64 12.40 -2.08 -2.75
C TYR A 64 11.20 -2.90 -2.26
N GLU A 65 10.29 -2.27 -1.52
CA GLU A 65 9.09 -2.90 -0.97
C GLU A 65 8.18 -3.44 -2.06
N ASN A 66 7.89 -2.65 -3.09
CA ASN A 66 7.07 -3.09 -4.22
C ASN A 66 7.62 -4.36 -4.92
N LYS A 67 8.94 -4.58 -4.86
CA LYS A 67 9.58 -5.76 -5.43
C LYS A 67 9.63 -6.96 -4.48
N HIS A 68 9.82 -6.75 -3.18
CA HIS A 68 10.11 -7.81 -2.21
C HIS A 68 8.93 -8.13 -1.28
N TYR A 69 8.08 -7.14 -1.01
CA TYR A 69 6.88 -7.23 -0.20
C TYR A 69 5.68 -6.72 -1.01
N PRO A 70 5.36 -7.36 -2.16
CA PRO A 70 4.16 -6.98 -2.90
C PRO A 70 2.96 -7.09 -1.96
N ILE A 71 2.14 -6.04 -1.92
CA ILE A 71 0.87 -6.08 -1.21
C ILE A 71 0.10 -7.27 -1.81
N PRO A 72 -0.27 -8.29 -1.00
CA PRO A 72 -1.01 -9.42 -1.52
C PRO A 72 -2.29 -8.88 -2.18
N GLU A 73 -2.57 -9.34 -3.41
CA GLU A 73 -3.86 -9.04 -4.02
C GLU A 73 -4.93 -9.70 -3.15
N VAL A 74 -5.66 -8.89 -2.40
CA VAL A 74 -6.80 -9.34 -1.60
C VAL A 74 -7.96 -9.50 -2.58
N SER A 75 -8.57 -10.68 -2.60
CA SER A 75 -9.70 -10.94 -3.46
C SER A 75 -10.90 -10.07 -3.05
N GLY A 76 -11.77 -9.75 -4.00
CA GLY A 76 -13.03 -9.06 -3.73
C GLY A 76 -13.92 -9.81 -2.72
N ILE A 77 -13.75 -11.14 -2.62
CA ILE A 77 -14.46 -11.98 -1.64
C ILE A 77 -13.92 -11.77 -0.22
N GLU A 78 -12.60 -11.71 -0.05
CA GLU A 78 -11.99 -11.42 1.25
C GLU A 78 -12.36 -10.01 1.73
N ILE A 79 -12.38 -9.04 0.82
CA ILE A 79 -12.83 -7.67 1.11
C ILE A 79 -14.30 -7.66 1.52
N LEU A 80 -15.16 -8.40 0.81
CA LEU A 80 -16.57 -8.52 1.17
C LEU A 80 -16.73 -9.16 2.56
N THR A 81 -15.96 -10.22 2.85
CA THR A 81 -15.98 -10.91 4.14
C THR A 81 -15.57 -9.95 5.27
N TYR A 82 -14.49 -9.21 5.07
CA TYR A 82 -14.03 -8.18 6.01
C TYR A 82 -15.11 -7.10 6.26
N LEU A 83 -15.74 -6.58 5.19
CA LEU A 83 -16.81 -5.59 5.32
C LEU A 83 -18.05 -6.16 6.01
N MET A 84 -18.34 -7.45 5.86
CA MET A 84 -19.40 -8.11 6.62
C MET A 84 -19.06 -8.17 8.10
N GLU A 85 -17.83 -8.57 8.45
CA GLU A 85 -17.37 -8.66 9.84
C GLU A 85 -17.35 -7.29 10.54
N GLU A 86 -16.78 -6.27 9.92
CA GLU A 86 -16.70 -4.90 10.46
C GLU A 86 -18.08 -4.28 10.71
N HIS A 87 -19.09 -4.68 9.92
CA HIS A 87 -20.45 -4.18 10.03
C HIS A 87 -21.41 -5.14 10.77
N ASP A 88 -20.90 -6.24 11.35
CA ASP A 88 -21.68 -7.29 12.02
C ASP A 88 -22.83 -7.85 11.16
N LEU A 89 -22.58 -8.01 9.86
CA LEU A 89 -23.54 -8.48 8.86
C LEU A 89 -23.41 -9.98 8.62
N LYS A 90 -24.54 -10.66 8.46
CA LYS A 90 -24.62 -12.06 8.03
C LYS A 90 -24.87 -12.15 6.54
N SER A 91 -24.66 -13.35 5.98
CA SER A 91 -24.99 -13.66 4.58
C SER A 91 -26.45 -13.35 4.22
N SER A 92 -27.37 -13.49 5.18
CA SER A 92 -28.79 -13.15 5.02
C SER A 92 -29.06 -11.66 4.82
N ASP A 93 -28.11 -10.79 5.19
CA ASP A 93 -28.30 -9.34 5.24
C ASP A 93 -27.84 -8.64 3.95
N LEU A 94 -27.21 -9.37 3.01
CA LEU A 94 -26.73 -8.86 1.72
C LEU A 94 -27.78 -9.03 0.60
N TYR A 95 -28.95 -8.40 0.79
CA TYR A 95 -30.08 -8.49 -0.14
C TYR A 95 -29.78 -7.94 -1.54
N GLU A 96 -28.79 -7.05 -1.68
CA GLU A 96 -28.33 -6.51 -2.95
C GLU A 96 -27.59 -7.52 -3.82
N ILE A 97 -27.07 -8.59 -3.21
CA ILE A 97 -26.49 -9.72 -3.93
C ILE A 97 -27.61 -10.67 -4.37
N GLY A 98 -28.54 -10.99 -3.47
CA GLY A 98 -29.65 -11.88 -3.75
C GLY A 98 -30.05 -12.69 -2.53
N THR A 99 -30.35 -13.97 -2.75
CA THR A 99 -30.69 -14.89 -1.67
C THR A 99 -29.46 -15.25 -0.84
N GLU A 100 -29.67 -15.64 0.42
CA GLU A 100 -28.57 -16.09 1.32
C GLU A 100 -27.71 -17.19 0.68
N HIS A 101 -28.33 -18.11 -0.07
CA HIS A 101 -27.62 -19.17 -0.77
C HIS A 101 -26.66 -18.63 -1.84
N GLU A 102 -27.09 -17.60 -2.60
CA GLU A 102 -26.25 -16.96 -3.62
C GLU A 102 -25.09 -16.18 -3.01
N VAL A 103 -25.31 -15.53 -1.87
CA VAL A 103 -24.26 -14.86 -1.10
C VAL A 103 -23.22 -15.88 -0.65
N LEU A 104 -23.65 -17.01 -0.09
CA LEU A 104 -22.74 -18.08 0.34
C LEU A 104 -21.99 -18.70 -0.84
N ASP A 105 -22.62 -18.88 -2.00
CA ASP A 105 -21.93 -19.38 -3.19
C ASP A 105 -20.83 -18.41 -3.66
N ILE A 106 -21.05 -17.10 -3.54
CA ILE A 106 -20.02 -16.09 -3.82
C ILE A 106 -18.91 -16.13 -2.77
N LEU A 107 -19.25 -16.15 -1.47
CA LEU A 107 -18.26 -16.20 -0.40
C LEU A 107 -17.40 -17.47 -0.43
N ASN A 108 -17.93 -18.56 -0.96
CA ASN A 108 -17.20 -19.82 -1.16
C ASN A 108 -16.48 -19.90 -2.52
N GLY A 109 -16.48 -18.83 -3.33
CA GLY A 109 -15.80 -18.78 -4.62
C GLY A 109 -16.42 -19.67 -5.71
N LYS A 110 -17.68 -20.10 -5.56
CA LYS A 110 -18.40 -20.89 -6.58
C LYS A 110 -19.04 -20.02 -7.66
N ARG A 111 -19.22 -18.73 -7.37
CA ARG A 111 -19.83 -17.75 -8.26
C ARG A 111 -19.14 -16.40 -8.09
N ASP A 112 -18.99 -15.69 -9.20
CA ASP A 112 -18.42 -14.35 -9.21
C ASP A 112 -19.49 -13.30 -8.94
N LEU A 113 -19.09 -12.19 -8.31
CA LEU A 113 -19.94 -11.00 -8.22
C LEU A 113 -20.20 -10.43 -9.62
N THR A 114 -21.46 -10.16 -9.92
CA THR A 114 -21.84 -9.43 -11.14
C THR A 114 -21.55 -7.93 -10.97
N ILE A 115 -21.36 -7.22 -12.09
CA ILE A 115 -21.12 -5.76 -12.09
C ILE A 115 -22.22 -5.01 -11.31
N HIS A 116 -23.48 -5.41 -11.47
CA HIS A 116 -24.60 -4.79 -10.75
C HIS A 116 -24.46 -4.94 -9.23
N GLN A 117 -24.12 -6.15 -8.76
CA GLN A 117 -23.90 -6.43 -7.33
C GLN A 117 -22.69 -5.66 -6.80
N ILE A 118 -21.61 -5.57 -7.56
CA ILE A 118 -20.43 -4.78 -7.20
C ILE A 118 -20.79 -3.32 -6.94
N TYR A 119 -21.56 -2.69 -7.84
CA TYR A 119 -22.00 -1.30 -7.63
C TYR A 119 -22.92 -1.17 -6.42
N ALA A 120 -23.81 -2.13 -6.18
CA ALA A 120 -24.70 -2.09 -5.04
C ALA A 120 -23.94 -2.21 -3.71
N LEU A 121 -22.98 -3.14 -3.62
CA LEU A 121 -22.09 -3.28 -2.47
C LEU A 121 -21.22 -2.04 -2.26
N SER A 122 -20.68 -1.49 -3.34
CA SER A 122 -19.88 -0.26 -3.31
C SER A 122 -20.67 0.91 -2.71
N ASN A 123 -21.93 1.06 -3.11
CA ASN A 123 -22.82 2.07 -2.56
C ASN A 123 -23.17 1.82 -1.10
N ARG A 124 -23.39 0.56 -0.69
CA ARG A 124 -23.70 0.21 0.71
C ARG A 124 -22.52 0.51 1.64
N PHE A 125 -21.33 0.06 1.27
CA PHE A 125 -20.13 0.17 2.10
C PHE A 125 -19.37 1.48 1.88
N HIS A 126 -19.81 2.34 0.95
CA HIS A 126 -19.16 3.61 0.60
C HIS A 126 -17.70 3.43 0.15
N VAL A 127 -17.46 2.38 -0.65
CA VAL A 127 -16.13 2.01 -1.16
C VAL A 127 -16.09 2.07 -2.69
N THR A 128 -14.89 2.09 -3.27
CA THR A 128 -14.74 2.13 -4.73
C THR A 128 -14.98 0.76 -5.35
N PRO A 129 -15.80 0.62 -6.42
CA PRO A 129 -16.07 -0.67 -7.09
C PRO A 129 -14.86 -1.51 -7.45
N LYS A 130 -13.73 -0.85 -7.74
CA LYS A 130 -12.47 -1.50 -8.10
C LYS A 130 -12.02 -2.56 -7.09
N ILE A 131 -12.32 -2.37 -5.80
CA ILE A 131 -11.88 -3.30 -4.76
C ILE A 131 -12.54 -4.68 -4.86
N PHE A 132 -13.69 -4.80 -5.53
CA PHE A 132 -14.39 -6.08 -5.73
C PHE A 132 -14.10 -6.73 -7.09
N LEU A 133 -13.30 -6.08 -7.96
CA LEU A 133 -13.03 -6.55 -9.32
C LEU A 133 -11.81 -7.50 -9.42
N GLN A 134 -11.03 -7.64 -8.34
CA GLN A 134 -9.93 -8.59 -8.28
C GLN A 134 -10.47 -9.93 -7.76
N GLN A 135 -10.41 -10.98 -8.58
CA GLN A 135 -10.82 -12.35 -8.26
C GLN A 135 -9.70 -13.31 -8.56
#